data_AF-A0A7J7JEG0-F1
#
_entry.id   AF-A0A7J7JEG0-F1
#
_cell.length_a   1.000
_cell.length_b   1.000
_cell.length_c   1.000
_cell.angle_alpha   90.00
_cell.angle_beta   90.00
_cell.angle_gamma   90.00
#
_symmetry.space_group_name_H-M   'P 1'
#
loop_
_entity.id
_entity.type
_entity.pdbx_description
1 polymer ?
#
loop_
_entity_poly.entity_id
_entity_poly.type
_entity_poly.pdbx_seq_one_letter_code
_entity_poly.pdbx_strand_id
1 'polypeptide(L)' 'MLPKNPKQIEEILKPLQLSSETYGAIKQKMDDDMTNGLSTDQHTLADAKMYITYVRLFLMAQKLGTF' A
#
# COMPACT_ATOMS: atom_id res chain seq x y z
N MET A 1 -1.60 10.03 28.01
CA MET A 1 -2.52 9.07 28.64
C MET A 1 -3.81 9.06 27.84
N LEU A 2 -4.33 7.88 27.48
CA LEU A 2 -5.65 7.80 26.82
C LEU A 2 -6.74 8.18 27.83
N PRO A 3 -7.77 8.95 27.44
CA PRO A 3 -8.89 9.27 28.32
C PRO A 3 -9.61 7.98 28.72
N LYS A 4 -10.11 7.93 29.96
CA LYS A 4 -10.89 6.77 30.46
C LYS A 4 -12.37 6.82 30.06
N ASN A 5 -12.82 7.97 29.55
CA ASN A 5 -14.20 8.16 29.11
C ASN A 5 -14.38 7.60 27.68
N PRO A 6 -15.27 6.62 27.47
CA PRO A 6 -15.49 6.01 26.15
C PRO A 6 -15.83 7.01 25.04
N LYS A 7 -16.60 8.08 25.34
CA LYS A 7 -16.96 9.09 24.34
C LYS A 7 -15.76 9.90 23.85
N GLN A 8 -14.87 10.25 24.78
CA GLN A 8 -13.64 10.97 24.44
C GLN A 8 -12.68 10.08 23.63
N ILE A 9 -12.65 8.78 23.91
CA ILE A 9 -11.89 7.81 23.11
C ILE A 9 -12.46 7.76 21.69
N GLU A 10 -13.77 7.66 21.55
CA GLU A 10 -14.44 7.59 20.24
C GLU A 10 -14.18 8.84 19.40
N GLU A 11 -14.28 10.04 19.98
CA GLU A 11 -13.98 11.29 19.28
C GLU A 11 -12.53 11.36 18.79
N ILE A 12 -11.58 10.89 19.60
CA ILE A 12 -10.16 10.84 19.23
C ILE A 12 -9.91 9.84 18.09
N LEU A 13 -10.59 8.70 18.11
CA LEU A 13 -10.40 7.62 17.13
C LEU A 13 -11.23 7.83 15.86
N LYS A 14 -12.21 8.74 15.87
CA LYS A 14 -13.10 9.01 14.74
C LYS A 14 -12.35 9.26 13.40
N PRO A 15 -11.23 10.01 13.35
CA PRO A 15 -10.48 10.19 12.10
C PRO A 15 -9.79 8.91 11.57
N LEU A 16 -9.59 7.91 12.42
CA LEU A 16 -9.01 6.61 12.03
C LEU A 16 -10.07 5.65 11.49
N GLN A 17 -11.36 5.95 11.69
CA GLN A 17 -12.47 5.20 11.10
C GLN A 17 -12.71 5.70 9.68
N LEU A 18 -12.02 5.08 8.72
CA LEU A 18 -12.14 5.44 7.32
C LEU A 18 -13.45 4.91 6.75
N SER A 19 -14.13 5.73 5.95
CA SER A 19 -15.33 5.29 5.23
C SER A 19 -14.93 4.45 4.00
N SER A 20 -15.89 3.68 3.45
CA SER A 20 -15.67 2.96 2.20
C SER A 20 -15.26 3.88 1.04
N GLU A 21 -15.78 5.11 1.01
CA GLU A 21 -15.41 6.14 0.04
C GLU A 21 -13.95 6.55 0.22
N THR A 22 -13.52 6.78 1.47
CA THR A 22 -12.12 7.10 1.77
C THR A 22 -11.19 5.96 1.39
N TYR A 23 -11.57 4.71 1.64
CA TYR A 23 -10.80 3.54 1.17
C TYR A 23 -10.68 3.49 -0.35
N GLY A 24 -11.77 3.78 -1.07
CA GLY A 24 -11.77 3.86 -2.54
C GLY A 24 -10.81 4.93 -3.07
N ALA A 25 -10.83 6.12 -2.46
CA ALA A 25 -9.92 7.20 -2.82
C ALA A 25 -8.44 6.86 -2.54
N ILE A 26 -8.15 6.23 -1.39
CA ILE A 26 -6.79 5.78 -1.05
C ILE A 26 -6.31 4.72 -2.05
N LYS A 27 -7.18 3.76 -2.41
CA LYS A 27 -6.87 2.74 -3.41
C LYS A 27 -6.51 3.38 -4.75
N GLN A 28 -7.34 4.30 -5.25
CA GLN A 28 -7.09 5.00 -6.50
C GLN A 28 -5.77 5.78 -6.46
N LYS A 29 -5.50 6.50 -5.36
CA LYS A 29 -4.23 7.21 -5.20
C LYS A 29 -3.03 6.26 -5.28
N MET A 30 -3.11 5.09 -4.63
CA MET A 30 -2.03 4.10 -4.69
C MET A 30 -1.82 3.57 -6.11
N ASP A 31 -2.90 3.29 -6.84
CA ASP A 31 -2.83 2.85 -8.24
C ASP A 31 -2.16 3.90 -9.13
N ASP A 32 -2.46 5.19 -8.91
CA ASP A 32 -1.83 6.31 -9.61
C ASP A 32 -0.34 6.45 -9.24
N ASP A 33 -0.01 6.41 -7.94
CA ASP A 33 1.37 6.49 -7.45
C ASP A 33 2.24 5.34 -8.02
N MET A 34 1.69 4.13 -8.08
CA MET A 34 2.36 2.96 -8.69
C MET A 34 2.59 3.15 -10.19
N THR A 35 1.59 3.68 -10.90
CA THR A 35 1.69 3.97 -12.34
C THR A 35 2.81 4.98 -12.60
N ASN A 36 2.88 6.04 -11.79
CA ASN A 36 3.93 7.06 -11.87
C ASN A 36 5.31 6.47 -11.53
N GLY A 37 5.37 5.55 -10.57
CA GLY A 37 6.59 4.81 -10.21
C GLY A 37 7.16 3.93 -11.32
N LEU A 38 6.29 3.40 -12.20
CA LEU A 38 6.69 2.60 -13.36
C LEU A 38 7.00 3.47 -14.60
N SER A 39 6.57 4.73 -14.62
CA SER A 39 6.78 5.67 -15.73
C SER A 39 8.22 6.16 -15.80
N THR A 40 8.83 6.16 -16.99
CA THR A 40 10.18 6.67 -17.21
C THR A 40 10.33 8.14 -16.85
N ASP A 41 9.29 8.92 -17.11
CA ASP A 41 9.36 10.39 -17.04
C ASP A 41 9.15 10.89 -15.61
N GLN A 42 8.39 10.13 -14.81
CA GLN A 42 7.94 10.53 -13.48
C GLN A 42 8.63 9.76 -12.33
N HIS A 43 9.35 8.68 -12.62
CA HIS A 43 9.96 7.80 -11.61
C HIS A 43 10.81 8.54 -10.56
N THR A 44 11.58 9.55 -10.98
CA THR A 44 12.45 10.32 -10.07
C THR A 44 11.65 11.09 -9.01
N LEU A 45 10.45 11.56 -9.37
CA LEU A 45 9.56 12.33 -8.50
C LEU A 45 8.44 11.49 -7.87
N ALA A 46 8.23 10.26 -8.31
CA ALA A 46 7.17 9.38 -7.79
C ALA A 46 7.37 9.02 -6.32
N ASP A 47 6.27 9.00 -5.55
CA ASP A 47 6.24 8.58 -4.14
C ASP A 47 6.45 7.06 -3.99
N ALA A 48 5.77 6.27 -4.82
CA ALA A 48 5.95 4.83 -4.91
C ALA A 48 7.01 4.51 -5.97
N LYS A 49 8.18 4.00 -5.56
CA LYS A 49 9.34 3.87 -6.45
C LYS A 49 9.34 2.67 -7.39
N MET A 50 8.56 1.63 -7.12
CA MET A 50 8.42 0.48 -8.02
C MET A 50 9.77 -0.10 -8.53
N TYR A 51 10.75 -0.25 -7.63
CA TYR A 51 12.09 -0.69 -8.00
C TYR A 51 12.12 -2.10 -8.60
N ILE A 52 12.99 -2.28 -9.59
CA ILE A 52 13.22 -3.55 -10.26
C ILE A 52 13.90 -4.52 -9.31
N THR A 53 13.34 -5.72 -9.16
CA THR A 53 13.88 -6.80 -8.32
C THR A 53 14.70 -7.82 -9.10
N TYR A 54 14.67 -7.76 -10.43
CA TYR A 54 15.24 -8.75 -11.37
C TYR A 54 14.71 -10.19 -11.23
N VAL A 55 13.75 -10.43 -10.32
CA VAL A 55 13.04 -11.71 -10.21
C VAL A 55 11.99 -11.77 -11.32
N ARG A 56 12.19 -12.67 -12.29
CA ARG A 56 11.35 -12.74 -13.51
C ARG A 56 10.22 -13.76 -13.43
N LEU A 57 10.38 -14.80 -12.63
CA LEU A 57 9.38 -15.85 -12.48
C LEU A 57 9.27 -16.24 -11.01
N PHE A 58 8.04 -16.28 -10.53
CA PHE A 58 7.75 -16.86 -9.24
C PHE A 58 7.71 -18.38 -9.37
N LEU A 59 8.79 -19.05 -8.98
CA LEU A 59 8.80 -20.50 -8.88
C LEU A 59 8.03 -20.89 -7.62
N MET A 60 6.76 -21.25 -7.76
CA MET A 60 6.10 -22.12 -6.80
C MET A 60 6.87 -23.43 -6.84
N ALA A 61 7.58 -23.75 -5.74
CA ALA A 61 8.33 -24.98 -5.63
C ALA A 61 7.39 -26.18 -5.72
N GLN A 62 7.19 -26.67 -6.94
CA GLN A 62 6.87 -28.05 -7.17
C GLN A 62 7.80 -28.60 -8.24
N LYS A 63 8.54 -29.62 -7.81
CA LYS A 63 9.40 -30.56 -8.54
C LYS A 63 10.87 -30.16 -8.63
N LEU A 64 11.81 -31.09 -8.49
CA LEU A 64 11.89 -32.48 -7.99
C LEU A 64 13.41 -32.70 -7.96
N GLY A 65 13.94 -33.34 -6.93
CA GLY A 65 15.38 -33.53 -6.80
C GLY A 65 16.01 -34.24 -7.99
N THR A 66 17.24 -33.85 -8.31
CA THR A 66 18.34 -34.70 -8.79
C THR A 66 19.58 -33.81 -8.80
N PHE A 67 20.53 -34.11 -7.89
CA PHE A 67 21.94 -33.76 -8.04
C PHE A 67 22.63 -34.89 -8.80
#